data_AF-A0A3D3GZ14-F1
#
_entry.id   AF-A0A3D3GZ14-F1
#
_cell.length_a   1.000
_cell.length_b   1.000
_cell.length_c   1.000
_cell.angle_alpha   90.00
_cell.angle_beta   90.00
_cell.angle_gamma   90.00
#
_symmetry.space_group_name_H-M   'P 1'
#
loop_
_entity.id
_entity.type
_entity.pdbx_description
1 polymer ?
#
loop_
_entity_poly.entity_id
_entity_poly.type
_entity_poly.pdbx_seq_one_letter_code
_entity_poly.pdbx_strand_id
1 'polypeptide(L)' 'MNINNNGAERAVKPFVIGRKNWLFSNTERGATSSAILCSIIETAKTNGLLVDNYLHVCLDELAKKSETLTHRLPWNFKQG' A
#
# COMPACT_ATOMS: atom_id res chain seq x y z
N MET A 1 -20.89 -22.97 -4.46
CA MET A 1 -20.12 -21.81 -3.94
C MET A 1 -19.69 -20.99 -5.14
N ASN A 2 -20.38 -19.90 -5.43
CA ASN A 2 -20.15 -19.12 -6.65
C ASN A 2 -18.97 -18.18 -6.42
N ILE A 3 -17.83 -18.46 -7.04
CA ILE A 3 -16.63 -17.62 -6.97
C ILE A 3 -17.00 -16.24 -7.54
N ASN A 4 -16.92 -15.18 -6.73
CA ASN A 4 -17.25 -13.81 -7.15
C ASN A 4 -16.03 -12.89 -7.06
N ASN A 5 -15.80 -12.11 -8.12
CA ASN A 5 -14.67 -11.18 -8.26
C ASN A 5 -14.92 -9.81 -7.58
N ASN A 6 -16.12 -9.58 -7.07
CA ASN A 6 -16.57 -8.27 -6.60
C ASN A 6 -15.64 -7.65 -5.53
N GLY A 7 -14.99 -8.47 -4.69
CA GLY A 7 -13.99 -8.00 -3.72
C GLY A 7 -12.74 -7.44 -4.39
N ALA A 8 -12.16 -8.19 -5.33
CA ALA A 8 -10.97 -7.76 -6.06
C ALA A 8 -11.27 -6.57 -6.99
N GLU A 9 -12.45 -6.52 -7.62
CA GLU A 9 -12.90 -5.36 -8.42
C GLU A 9 -13.04 -4.09 -7.57
N ARG A 10 -13.52 -4.21 -6.33
CA ARG A 10 -13.59 -3.08 -5.39
C ARG A 10 -12.20 -2.63 -4.95
N ALA A 11 -11.28 -3.55 -4.70
CA ALA A 11 -9.91 -3.23 -4.29
C ALA A 11 -9.10 -2.54 -5.40
N VAL A 12 -9.34 -2.88 -6.68
CA VAL A 12 -8.62 -2.28 -7.81
C VAL A 12 -9.21 -0.94 -8.28
N LYS A 13 -10.50 -0.66 -8.00
CA LYS A 13 -11.19 0.58 -8.41
C LYS A 13 -10.43 1.87 -8.01
N PRO A 14 -9.97 2.05 -6.76
CA PRO A 14 -9.23 3.25 -6.37
C PRO A 14 -7.95 3.46 -7.18
N PHE A 15 -7.23 2.38 -7.49
CA PHE A 15 -6.03 2.42 -8.31
C PHE A 15 -6.33 2.87 -9.75
N VAL A 16 -7.39 2.31 -10.36
CA VAL A 16 -7.81 2.67 -11.73
C VAL A 16 -8.24 4.14 -11.82
N ILE A 17 -8.96 4.64 -10.81
CA ILE A 17 -9.38 6.05 -10.74
C ILE A 17 -8.18 6.97 -10.52
N GLY A 18 -7.25 6.59 -9.63
CA GLY A 18 -6.08 7.39 -9.27
C GLY A 18 -5.06 7.54 -10.40
N ARG A 19 -4.86 6.50 -11.23
CA ARG A 19 -3.86 6.47 -12.32
C ARG A 19 -3.92 7.69 -13.27
N LYS A 20 -5.11 8.27 -13.51
CA LYS A 20 -5.24 9.47 -14.36
C LYS A 20 -4.60 10.72 -13.76
N ASN A 21 -4.46 10.77 -12.43
CA ASN A 21 -3.95 11.92 -11.68
C ASN A 21 -2.58 11.64 -11.03
N TRP A 22 -2.05 10.42 -11.16
CA TRP A 22 -0.76 10.03 -10.60
C TRP A 22 0.35 10.27 -11.62
N LEU A 23 1.34 11.07 -11.22
CA LEU A 23 2.52 11.32 -12.02
C LEU A 23 3.26 10.01 -12.29
N PHE A 24 3.78 9.86 -13.51
CA PHE A 24 4.60 8.73 -13.96
C PHE A 24 3.92 7.36 -14.08
N SER A 25 2.62 7.21 -13.78
CA SER A 25 1.90 5.93 -13.94
C SER A 25 1.82 5.43 -15.40
N ASN A 26 2.22 6.25 -16.38
CA ASN A 26 2.27 5.88 -17.79
C ASN A 26 3.58 5.20 -18.24
N THR A 27 4.54 5.02 -17.33
CA THR A 27 5.79 4.26 -17.56
C THR A 27 5.72 2.93 -16.81
N GLU A 28 6.41 1.89 -17.29
CA GLU A 28 6.54 0.59 -16.59
C GLU A 28 6.95 0.79 -15.13
N ARG A 29 8.05 1.54 -14.93
CA ARG A 29 8.60 1.81 -13.61
C ARG A 29 7.61 2.52 -12.71
N GLY A 30 6.93 3.55 -13.22
CA GLY A 30 5.94 4.29 -12.43
C GLY A 30 4.65 3.50 -12.18
N ALA A 31 4.25 2.60 -13.09
CA ALA A 31 3.15 1.68 -12.86
C ALA A 31 3.49 0.69 -11.72
N THR A 32 4.70 0.13 -11.72
CA THR A 32 5.20 -0.74 -10.64
C THR A 32 5.26 0.00 -9.30
N SER A 33 5.83 1.20 -9.26
CA SER A 33 5.86 2.01 -8.03
C SER A 33 4.46 2.35 -7.51
N SER A 34 3.53 2.69 -8.42
CA SER A 34 2.13 2.96 -8.08
C SER A 34 1.46 1.73 -7.48
N ALA A 35 1.70 0.55 -8.05
CA ALA A 35 1.14 -0.72 -7.56
C ALA A 35 1.68 -1.05 -6.16
N ILE A 36 2.98 -0.88 -5.92
CA ILE A 36 3.60 -1.08 -4.60
C ILE A 36 2.96 -0.15 -3.56
N LEU A 37 2.83 1.14 -3.87
CA LEU A 37 2.20 2.11 -2.96
C LEU A 37 0.76 1.72 -2.63
N CYS A 38 -0.02 1.31 -3.63
CA CYS A 38 -1.39 0.84 -3.42
C CYS A 38 -1.43 -0.39 -2.51
N SER A 39 -0.56 -1.37 -2.71
CA SER A 39 -0.47 -2.55 -1.84
C SER A 39 -0.18 -2.17 -0.39
N ILE A 40 0.72 -1.23 -0.14
CA ILE A 40 1.05 -0.73 1.21
C ILE A 40 -0.18 -0.07 1.86
N ILE A 41 -0.88 0.79 1.12
CA ILE A 41 -2.08 1.50 1.59
C ILE A 41 -3.20 0.50 1.93
N GLU A 42 -3.50 -0.43 1.03
CA GLU A 42 -4.55 -1.43 1.25
C GLU A 42 -4.20 -2.38 2.40
N THR A 43 -2.91 -2.71 2.56
CA THR A 43 -2.43 -3.48 3.72
C THR A 43 -2.68 -2.72 5.02
N ALA A 44 -2.34 -1.42 5.07
CA ALA A 44 -2.57 -0.59 6.26
C ALA A 44 -4.07 -0.54 6.64
N LYS A 45 -4.95 -0.28 5.65
CA LYS A 45 -6.40 -0.27 5.84
C LYS A 45 -6.94 -1.62 6.34
N THR A 46 -6.47 -2.71 5.75
CA THR A 46 -6.90 -4.08 6.12
C THR A 46 -6.51 -4.42 7.56
N ASN A 47 -5.42 -3.83 8.07
CA ASN A 47 -4.98 -3.98 9.46
C ASN A 47 -5.57 -2.90 10.40
N GLY A 48 -6.50 -2.06 9.93
CA GLY A 48 -7.12 -1.01 10.74
C GLY A 48 -6.17 0.15 11.11
N LEU A 49 -5.05 0.28 10.41
CA LEU A 49 -4.07 1.34 10.66
C LEU A 49 -4.45 2.64 9.94
N LEU A 50 -4.13 3.77 10.57
CA LEU A 50 -4.14 5.08 9.92
C LEU A 50 -3.05 5.11 8.84
N VAL A 51 -3.48 5.25 7.58
CA VAL A 51 -2.61 5.14 6.40
C VAL A 51 -1.52 6.21 6.41
N ASP A 52 -1.84 7.43 6.83
CA ASP A 52 -0.89 8.55 6.92
C ASP A 52 0.26 8.24 7.90
N ASN A 53 -0.07 7.83 9.13
CA ASN A 53 0.91 7.46 10.14
C ASN A 53 1.77 6.28 9.69
N TYR A 54 1.16 5.27 9.09
CA TYR A 54 1.89 4.09 8.60
C TYR A 54 2.85 4.45 7.47
N LEU A 55 2.42 5.28 6.50
CA LEU A 55 3.30 5.76 5.44
C LEU A 55 4.45 6.61 5.96
N HIS A 56 4.19 7.50 6.92
CA HIS A 56 5.24 8.29 7.56
C HIS A 56 6.31 7.41 8.21
N VAL A 57 5.91 6.40 8.98
CA VAL A 57 6.84 5.45 9.60
C VAL A 57 7.63 4.68 8.55
N CYS A 58 6.97 4.15 7.51
CA CYS A 58 7.66 3.41 6.45
C CYS A 58 8.70 4.26 5.71
N LEU A 59 8.36 5.51 5.37
CA LEU A 59 9.27 6.43 4.66
C LEU A 59 10.44 6.89 5.55
N ASP A 60 10.18 7.15 6.83
CA ASP A 60 11.19 7.51 7.81
C ASP A 60 12.20 6.36 8.02
N GLU A 61 11.74 5.12 8.09
CA GLU A 61 12.62 3.94 8.20
C GLU A 61 13.39 3.66 6.89
N LEU A 62 12.77 3.90 5.72
CA LEU A 62 13.45 3.80 4.42
C LEU A 62 14.62 4.80 4.34
N ALA A 63 14.41 6.02 4.83
CA ALA A 63 15.44 7.05 4.86
C ALA A 63 16.63 6.69 5.76
N LYS A 64 16.41 5.85 6.80
CA LYS A 64 17.45 5.41 7.74
C LYS A 64 18.36 4.28 7.22
N LYS A 65 18.18 3.79 5.98
CA LYS A 65 18.93 2.63 5.42
C LYS A 65 18.89 1.39 6.33
N SER A 66 17.71 1.03 6.87
CA SER A 66 17.58 -0.23 7.59
C SER A 66 17.49 -1.40 6.61
N GLU A 67 18.45 -2.33 6.67
CA GLU A 67 18.48 -3.56 5.85
C GLU A 67 17.37 -4.56 6.24
N THR A 68 16.53 -4.28 7.24
CA THR A 68 15.48 -5.20 7.68
C THR A 68 14.21 -4.43 8.06
N LEU A 69 13.21 -4.50 7.16
CA LEU A 69 11.86 -3.94 7.36
C LEU A 69 10.88 -4.95 8.00
N THR A 70 11.30 -6.21 8.14
CA THR A 70 10.43 -7.34 8.52
C THR A 70 9.77 -7.18 9.88
N HIS A 71 10.42 -6.48 10.82
CA HIS A 71 9.90 -6.30 12.18
C HIS A 71 8.80 -5.24 12.30
N ARG A 72 8.62 -4.38 11.29
CA ARG A 72 7.59 -3.32 11.27
C ARG A 72 6.35 -3.68 10.47
N LEU A 73 6.29 -4.91 9.96
CA LEU A 73 5.13 -5.37 9.21
C LEU A 73 3.87 -5.28 10.10
N PRO A 74 2.70 -4.99 9.51
CA PRO A 74 1.54 -4.50 10.25
C PRO A 74 1.00 -5.46 11.32
N TRP A 75 1.31 -6.76 11.21
CA TRP A 75 0.99 -7.78 12.21
C TRP A 75 1.85 -7.73 13.48
N ASN A 76 2.94 -6.96 13.48
CA ASN A 76 3.81 -6.76 14.65
C ASN A 76 3.44 -5.50 15.47
N PHE A 77 2.47 -4.69 15.02
CA PHE A 77 2.02 -3.54 15.79
C PHE A 77 1.05 -3.99 16.89
N LYS A 78 1.51 -3.97 18.15
CA LYS A 78 0.64 -4.04 19.33
C LYS A 78 0.32 -2.61 19.76
N GLN A 79 -0.92 -2.17 19.53
CA GLN A 79 -1.43 -0.95 20.13
C GLN A 79 -1.67 -1.24 21.62
N GLY A 80 -0.95 -0.53 22.49
CA GLY A 80 -1.21 -0.48 23.93
C GLY A 80 -2.41 0.38 24.26
#